data_AF-A0A948UIH4-F1
#
_entry.id   AF-A0A948UIH4-F1
#
_cell.length_a   1.000
_cell.length_b   1.000
_cell.length_c   1.000
_cell.angle_alpha   90.00
_cell.angle_beta   90.00
_cell.angle_gamma   90.00
#
_symmetry.space_group_name_H-M   'P 1'
#
loop_
_entity.id
_entity.type
_entity.pdbx_description
1 polymer ?
#
loop_
_entity_poly.entity_id
_entity_poly.type
_entity_poly.pdbx_seq_one_letter_code
_entity_poly.pdbx_strand_id
1 'polypeptide(L)'
;MSKIKEDTHFYLDNASPKEVTNVLTVLSLEYGLTPKEISDTLRDNYAFEMQKDYTYSPRRLFDIGLATQIRKGSAVTYRLTELGLKVQNLLGIDQELSMDLMHYLHYTGYTGEPTQRKNLWSYRRCCEIIWGNMRKISSTEIASIIQTEMREKFDWLDYEKREGIRFNNKAVNQVYSWLGSLEPSPFKKGESTLTPRTIDRYEIALLALDEIYSSSGYTYGDSVIMDDEFIRKVSSVFMLDLGCCKGLLGIGARINQSVKISETLTGASINLTKPFKIDNI
;
A
#
# COMPACT_ATOMS: atom_id res chain seq x y z
N MET A 1 21.63 -22.79 13.37
CA MET A 1 20.53 -22.18 12.60
C MET A 1 20.06 -20.94 13.34
N SER A 2 20.17 -19.75 12.76
CA SER A 2 19.61 -18.53 13.34
C SER A 2 18.09 -18.67 13.35
N LYS A 3 17.44 -18.54 14.51
CA LYS A 3 15.97 -18.50 14.58
C LYS A 3 15.53 -17.26 13.81
N ILE A 4 14.85 -17.46 12.69
CA ILE A 4 14.17 -16.38 11.98
C ILE A 4 13.22 -15.75 13.00
N LYS A 5 13.50 -14.51 13.41
CA LYS A 5 12.64 -13.78 14.35
C LYS A 5 11.42 -13.32 13.55
N GLU A 6 10.29 -13.97 13.80
CA GLU A 6 9.01 -13.55 13.26
C GLU A 6 8.67 -12.12 13.70
N ASP A 7 8.16 -11.31 12.78
CA ASP A 7 7.69 -9.97 13.09
C ASP A 7 6.26 -10.03 13.66
N THR A 8 5.99 -9.33 14.75
CA THR A 8 4.65 -9.29 15.36
C THR A 8 3.96 -7.93 15.21
N HIS A 9 4.50 -7.01 14.42
CA HIS A 9 4.07 -5.61 14.40
C HIS A 9 2.87 -5.39 13.47
N PHE A 10 1.67 -5.26 14.05
CA PHE A 10 0.41 -5.17 13.31
C PHE A 10 -0.08 -3.76 13.00
N TYR A 11 0.53 -2.68 13.50
CA TYR A 11 0.01 -1.33 13.29
C TYR A 11 0.94 -0.49 12.42
N LEU A 12 0.38 0.51 11.75
CA LEU A 12 1.18 1.55 11.15
C LEU A 12 1.73 2.44 12.26
N ASP A 13 3.05 2.49 12.44
CA ASP A 13 3.72 3.53 13.23
C ASP A 13 3.23 4.93 12.78
N ASN A 14 3.38 5.95 13.64
CA ASN A 14 2.88 7.31 13.44
C ASN A 14 3.63 8.09 12.34
N ALA A 15 3.94 7.47 11.22
CA ALA A 15 4.56 8.07 10.04
C ALA A 15 3.46 8.58 9.11
N SER A 16 3.21 9.89 9.14
CA SER A 16 2.23 10.52 8.25
C SER A 16 2.66 10.42 6.79
N PRO A 17 1.71 10.36 5.83
CA PRO A 17 2.05 10.30 4.40
C PRO A 17 3.02 11.41 3.98
N LYS A 18 2.77 12.64 4.42
CA LYS A 18 3.62 13.82 4.14
C LYS A 18 5.05 13.67 4.69
N GLU A 19 5.20 13.11 5.89
CA GLU A 19 6.54 12.90 6.44
C GLU A 19 7.28 11.80 5.69
N VAL A 20 6.59 10.71 5.33
CA VAL A 20 7.19 9.61 4.56
C VAL A 20 7.62 10.05 3.17
N THR A 21 6.82 10.88 2.48
CA THR A 21 7.21 11.43 1.17
C THR A 21 8.41 12.36 1.28
N ASN A 22 8.48 13.21 2.31
CA ASN A 22 9.66 14.04 2.55
C ASN A 22 10.90 13.22 2.89
N VAL A 23 10.78 12.14 3.67
CA VAL A 23 11.93 11.24 3.88
C VAL A 23 12.35 10.59 2.55
N LEU A 24 11.39 10.22 1.70
CA LEU A 24 11.69 9.65 0.40
C LEU A 24 12.51 10.63 -0.47
N THR A 25 12.25 11.94 -0.43
CA THR A 25 12.99 12.93 -1.25
C THR A 25 14.44 13.13 -0.84
N VAL A 26 14.82 12.82 0.40
CA VAL A 26 16.19 13.05 0.90
C VAL A 26 17.07 11.81 0.89
N LEU A 27 16.49 10.62 0.78
CA LEU A 27 17.27 9.39 0.69
C LEU A 27 17.93 9.26 -0.70
N SER A 28 19.05 8.53 -0.76
CA SER A 28 19.80 8.27 -1.99
C SER A 28 20.05 6.77 -2.17
N LEU A 29 20.39 6.35 -3.39
CA LEU A 29 20.79 4.99 -3.70
C LEU A 29 22.22 4.69 -3.20
N GLU A 30 23.11 5.68 -3.27
CA GLU A 30 24.55 5.52 -3.03
C GLU A 30 24.93 5.57 -1.54
N TYR A 31 24.32 6.47 -0.78
CA TYR A 31 24.68 6.77 0.61
C TYR A 31 23.52 6.50 1.56
N GLY A 32 23.82 5.80 2.66
CA GLY A 32 22.87 5.56 3.73
C GLY A 32 22.90 6.69 4.76
N LEU A 33 21.71 7.16 5.15
CA LEU A 33 21.53 8.18 6.19
C LEU A 33 20.94 7.57 7.46
N THR A 34 21.42 8.00 8.62
CA THR A 34 20.77 7.73 9.90
C THR A 34 19.48 8.52 10.03
N PRO A 35 18.53 8.10 10.89
CA PRO A 35 17.33 8.88 11.20
C PRO A 35 17.60 10.33 11.60
N LYS A 36 18.70 10.57 12.30
CA LYS A 36 19.10 11.92 12.73
C LYS A 36 19.56 12.77 11.54
N GLU A 37 20.41 12.22 10.67
CA GLU A 37 20.88 12.92 9.46
C GLU A 37 19.72 13.22 8.49
N ILE A 38 18.75 12.31 8.36
CA ILE A 38 17.51 12.54 7.60
C ILE A 38 16.75 13.74 8.17
N SER A 39 16.53 13.75 9.50
CA SER A 39 15.83 14.87 10.17
C SER A 39 16.58 16.20 10.02
N ASP A 40 17.90 16.19 10.14
CA ASP A 40 18.72 17.38 9.99
C ASP A 40 18.67 17.90 8.54
N THR A 41 18.79 17.01 7.55
CA THR A 41 18.68 17.36 6.12
C THR A 41 17.31 17.97 5.79
N LEU A 42 16.23 17.38 6.29
CA LEU A 42 14.87 17.89 6.07
C LEU A 42 14.64 19.26 6.69
N ARG A 43 15.15 19.48 7.90
CA ARG A 43 15.06 20.78 8.56
C ARG A 43 15.87 21.83 7.81
N ASP A 44 17.12 21.52 7.49
CA ASP A 44 18.11 22.49 7.03
C ASP A 44 17.91 22.84 5.54
N ASN A 45 17.45 21.89 4.71
CA ASN A 45 17.29 22.08 3.26
C ASN A 45 15.84 22.23 2.79
N TYR A 46 14.86 21.75 3.56
CA TYR A 46 13.45 21.70 3.14
C TYR A 46 12.49 22.41 4.10
N ALA A 47 13.02 23.02 5.17
CA ALA A 47 12.22 23.67 6.22
C ALA A 47 11.11 22.76 6.79
N PHE A 48 11.37 21.45 6.85
CA PHE A 48 10.42 20.45 7.32
C PHE A 48 10.89 19.82 8.62
N GLU A 49 10.06 19.91 9.67
CA GLU A 49 10.33 19.30 10.97
C GLU A 49 9.66 17.93 11.05
N MET A 50 10.49 16.88 11.20
CA MET A 50 9.99 15.52 11.48
C MET A 50 9.42 15.43 12.89
N GLN A 51 8.52 14.47 13.09
CA GLN A 51 8.08 14.08 14.43
C GLN A 51 9.24 13.69 15.35
N LYS A 52 8.98 13.66 16.67
CA LYS A 52 9.97 13.40 17.71
C LYS A 52 10.74 12.08 17.54
N ASP A 53 10.08 11.02 17.08
CA ASP A 53 10.74 9.74 16.78
C ASP A 53 11.11 9.67 15.30
N TYR A 54 12.36 9.97 14.99
CA TYR A 54 12.87 10.01 13.62
C TYR A 54 12.91 8.63 12.94
N THR A 55 12.67 7.54 13.67
CA THR A 55 12.80 6.19 13.11
C THR A 55 11.57 5.73 12.34
N TYR A 56 10.39 6.31 12.56
CA TYR A 56 9.13 5.81 12.00
C TYR A 56 9.03 5.95 10.49
N SER A 57 9.29 7.14 9.94
CA SER A 57 9.17 7.39 8.50
C SER A 57 10.20 6.66 7.63
N PRO A 58 11.51 6.64 7.95
CA PRO A 58 12.47 5.83 7.20
C PRO A 58 12.22 4.32 7.36
N ARG A 59 11.77 3.87 8.55
CA ARG A 59 11.33 2.48 8.72
C ARG A 59 10.14 2.16 7.82
N ARG A 60 9.20 3.10 7.65
CA ARG A 60 8.07 2.85 6.77
C ARG A 60 8.52 2.59 5.34
N LEU A 61 9.42 3.40 4.80
CA LEU A 61 9.99 3.19 3.46
C LEU A 61 10.68 1.82 3.34
N PHE A 62 11.36 1.37 4.40
CA PHE A 62 11.89 0.01 4.46
C PHE A 62 10.80 -1.06 4.44
N ASP A 63 9.76 -0.90 5.26
CA ASP A 63 8.65 -1.86 5.36
C ASP A 63 7.93 -2.05 4.01
N ILE A 64 7.81 -1.00 3.19
CA ILE A 64 7.20 -1.05 1.84
C ILE A 64 8.22 -1.26 0.71
N GLY A 65 9.47 -1.62 1.03
CA GLY A 65 10.50 -1.98 0.04
C GLY A 65 11.12 -0.83 -0.74
N LEU A 66 10.84 0.43 -0.39
CA LEU A 66 11.44 1.63 -1.01
C LEU A 66 12.82 1.96 -0.43
N ALA A 67 13.17 1.41 0.72
CA ALA A 67 14.49 1.57 1.32
C ALA A 67 15.08 0.25 1.80
N THR A 68 16.40 0.16 1.86
CA THR A 68 17.10 -0.89 2.59
C THR A 68 17.60 -0.34 3.92
N GLN A 69 17.60 -1.21 4.94
CA GLN A 69 18.12 -0.89 6.27
C GLN A 69 19.45 -1.61 6.48
N ILE A 70 20.51 -0.88 6.82
CA ILE A 70 21.82 -1.44 7.17
C ILE A 70 22.11 -1.15 8.65
N ARG A 71 22.40 -2.22 9.40
CA ARG A 71 22.74 -2.12 10.83
C ARG A 71 24.24 -2.36 11.03
N LYS A 72 24.91 -1.44 11.72
CA LYS A 72 26.30 -1.56 12.16
C LYS A 72 26.36 -1.24 13.66
N GLY A 73 26.42 -2.28 14.49
CA GLY A 73 26.28 -2.13 15.94
C GLY A 73 24.91 -1.56 16.32
N SER A 74 24.88 -0.47 17.08
CA SER A 74 23.66 0.27 17.42
C SER A 74 23.19 1.24 16.33
N ALA A 75 24.04 1.54 15.34
CA ALA A 75 23.73 2.48 14.28
C ALA A 75 22.87 1.81 13.19
N VAL A 76 21.83 2.51 12.76
CA VAL A 76 20.94 2.10 11.68
C VAL A 76 20.96 3.19 10.62
N THR A 77 21.20 2.78 9.38
CA THR A 77 21.19 3.67 8.21
C THR A 77 20.19 3.17 7.18
N TYR A 78 19.64 4.10 6.41
CA TYR A 78 18.66 3.85 5.37
C TYR A 78 19.15 4.42 4.04
N ARG A 79 19.03 3.64 2.98
CA ARG A 79 19.29 4.06 1.59
C ARG A 79 18.15 3.57 0.70
N LEU A 80 17.93 4.21 -0.44
CA LEU A 80 16.91 3.78 -1.39
C LEU A 80 17.21 2.39 -1.95
N THR A 81 16.15 1.70 -2.35
CA THR A 81 16.21 0.62 -3.35
C THR A 81 16.07 1.23 -4.75
N GLU A 82 16.28 0.44 -5.81
CA GLU A 82 15.95 0.86 -7.18
C GLU A 82 14.47 1.25 -7.32
N LEU A 83 13.57 0.48 -6.69
CA LEU A 83 12.15 0.81 -6.61
C LEU A 83 11.92 2.13 -5.85
N GLY A 84 12.65 2.34 -4.76
CA GLY A 84 12.68 3.60 -4.01
C GLY A 84 13.05 4.79 -4.87
N LEU A 85 14.13 4.70 -5.65
CA LEU A 85 14.57 5.73 -6.58
C LEU A 85 13.53 5.98 -7.67
N LYS A 86 12.89 4.93 -8.19
CA LYS A 86 11.82 5.07 -9.18
C LYS A 86 10.63 5.84 -8.63
N VAL A 87 10.14 5.49 -7.44
CA VAL A 87 9.03 6.19 -6.78
C VAL A 87 9.44 7.61 -6.37
N GLN A 88 10.70 7.83 -5.97
CA GLN A 88 11.23 9.17 -5.70
C GLN A 88 11.23 10.06 -6.95
N ASN A 89 11.65 9.52 -8.11
CA ASN A 89 11.63 10.24 -9.38
C ASN A 89 10.20 10.59 -9.80
N LEU A 90 9.27 9.63 -9.67
CA LEU A 90 7.85 9.87 -9.92
C LEU A 90 7.31 10.94 -8.96
N LEU A 91 7.73 10.97 -7.69
CA LEU A 91 7.26 11.98 -6.73
C LEU A 91 7.63 13.41 -7.16
N GLY A 92 8.75 13.58 -7.85
CA GLY A 92 9.17 14.87 -8.41
C GLY A 92 8.37 15.33 -9.64
N ILE A 93 7.67 14.42 -10.31
CA ILE A 93 6.94 14.68 -11.56
C ILE A 93 5.42 14.66 -11.32
N ASP A 94 4.96 13.65 -10.57
CA ASP A 94 3.58 13.29 -10.34
C ASP A 94 3.38 12.80 -8.91
N GLN A 95 3.00 13.74 -8.03
CA GLN A 95 2.82 13.46 -6.61
C GLN A 95 1.64 12.54 -6.35
N GLU A 96 0.55 12.66 -7.12
CA GLU A 96 -0.66 11.87 -6.95
C GLU A 96 -0.39 10.40 -7.27
N LEU A 97 0.24 10.14 -8.42
CA LEU A 97 0.65 8.79 -8.80
C LEU A 97 1.57 8.17 -7.75
N SER A 98 2.50 8.95 -7.21
CA SER A 98 3.44 8.46 -6.19
C SER A 98 2.73 8.08 -4.89
N MET A 99 1.69 8.82 -4.51
CA MET A 99 0.83 8.46 -3.37
C MET A 99 0.04 7.18 -3.63
N ASP A 100 -0.50 7.01 -4.84
CA ASP A 100 -1.14 5.76 -5.26
C ASP A 100 -0.16 4.58 -5.19
N LEU A 101 1.08 4.75 -5.67
CA LEU A 101 2.10 3.70 -5.62
C LEU A 101 2.49 3.33 -4.18
N MET A 102 2.64 4.31 -3.30
CA MET A 102 2.88 4.03 -1.88
C MET A 102 1.70 3.29 -1.26
N HIS A 103 0.46 3.67 -1.56
CA HIS A 103 -0.72 2.94 -1.10
C HIS A 103 -0.72 1.49 -1.61
N TYR A 104 -0.45 1.28 -2.90
CA TYR A 104 -0.34 -0.04 -3.50
C TYR A 104 0.68 -0.93 -2.78
N LEU A 105 1.87 -0.39 -2.47
CA LEU A 105 2.92 -1.13 -1.74
C LEU A 105 2.53 -1.48 -0.31
N HIS A 106 1.76 -0.62 0.37
CA HIS A 106 1.18 -0.97 1.67
C HIS A 106 0.14 -2.09 1.54
N TYR A 107 -0.70 -2.03 0.50
CA TYR A 107 -1.80 -2.95 0.26
C TYR A 107 -1.33 -4.36 -0.13
N THR A 108 -0.31 -4.45 -0.99
CA THR A 108 0.17 -5.72 -1.58
C THR A 108 1.41 -6.29 -0.90
N GLY A 109 2.07 -5.53 -0.02
CA GLY A 109 3.37 -5.91 0.54
C GLY A 109 3.36 -7.12 1.50
N TYR A 110 2.20 -7.60 1.93
CA TYR A 110 2.10 -8.82 2.75
C TYR A 110 1.84 -10.06 1.90
N THR A 111 2.81 -10.97 1.84
CA THR A 111 2.73 -12.22 1.07
C THR A 111 2.56 -13.46 1.95
N GLY A 112 2.50 -13.30 3.27
CA GLY A 112 2.39 -14.41 4.22
C GLY A 112 3.71 -14.88 4.82
N GLU A 113 4.84 -14.28 4.43
CA GLU A 113 6.15 -14.67 4.95
C GLU A 113 6.30 -14.27 6.44
N PRO A 114 6.79 -15.15 7.33
CA PRO A 114 6.89 -14.85 8.77
C PRO A 114 7.75 -13.63 9.11
N THR A 115 8.69 -13.27 8.24
CA THR A 115 9.60 -12.13 8.43
C THR A 115 8.99 -10.78 8.04
N GLN A 116 7.91 -10.78 7.29
CA GLN A 116 7.26 -9.56 6.84
C GLN A 116 6.49 -8.88 7.97
N ARG A 117 6.43 -7.55 7.88
CA ARG A 117 5.67 -6.75 8.82
C ARG A 117 4.19 -7.08 8.72
N LYS A 118 3.59 -7.45 9.84
CA LYS A 118 2.14 -7.76 9.91
C LYS A 118 1.25 -6.51 9.78
N ASN A 119 1.84 -5.32 9.77
CA ASN A 119 1.14 -4.05 9.55
C ASN A 119 0.67 -3.88 8.09
N LEU A 120 1.33 -4.54 7.14
CA LEU A 120 0.91 -4.58 5.73
C LEU A 120 -0.37 -5.41 5.59
N TRP A 121 -0.45 -6.54 6.31
CA TRP A 121 -1.67 -7.35 6.38
C TRP A 121 -2.84 -6.55 6.98
N SER A 122 -2.64 -5.90 8.12
CA SER A 122 -3.72 -5.14 8.77
C SER A 122 -4.12 -3.91 7.96
N TYR A 123 -3.19 -3.28 7.25
CA TYR A 123 -3.47 -2.18 6.32
C TYR A 123 -4.40 -2.63 5.20
N ARG A 124 -4.02 -3.69 4.47
CA ARG A 124 -4.85 -4.31 3.42
C ARG A 124 -6.24 -4.63 3.96
N ARG A 125 -6.30 -5.28 5.13
CA ARG A 125 -7.57 -5.71 5.72
C ARG A 125 -8.46 -4.56 6.13
N CYS A 126 -7.90 -3.47 6.67
CA CYS A 126 -8.67 -2.25 6.92
C CYS A 126 -9.25 -1.68 5.62
N CYS A 127 -8.47 -1.65 4.53
CA CYS A 127 -8.95 -1.19 3.22
C CYS A 127 -10.11 -2.04 2.69
N GLU A 128 -9.99 -3.37 2.78
CA GLU A 128 -11.03 -4.33 2.37
C GLU A 128 -12.32 -4.15 3.17
N ILE A 129 -12.23 -3.98 4.50
CA ILE A 129 -13.39 -3.73 5.37
C ILE A 129 -14.08 -2.41 5.01
N ILE A 130 -13.29 -1.34 4.83
CA ILE A 130 -13.81 -0.02 4.47
C ILE A 130 -14.52 -0.08 3.11
N TRP A 131 -13.88 -0.69 2.10
CA TRP A 131 -14.45 -0.86 0.77
C TRP A 131 -15.72 -1.72 0.79
N GLY A 132 -15.69 -2.88 1.45
CA GLY A 132 -16.83 -3.79 1.53
C GLY A 132 -18.08 -3.16 2.16
N ASN A 133 -17.90 -2.17 3.05
CA ASN A 133 -19.00 -1.45 3.69
C ASN A 133 -19.40 -0.16 2.97
N MET A 134 -18.62 0.31 1.97
CA MET A 134 -18.82 1.57 1.25
C MET A 134 -19.04 2.79 2.15
N ARG A 135 -18.49 2.76 3.38
CA ARG A 135 -18.64 3.82 4.38
C ARG A 135 -17.42 3.90 5.28
N LYS A 136 -17.19 5.08 5.84
CA LYS A 136 -16.23 5.30 6.91
C LYS A 136 -16.76 4.68 8.21
N ILE A 137 -16.15 3.57 8.60
CA ILE A 137 -16.47 2.85 9.83
C ILE A 137 -15.71 3.49 11.00
N SER A 138 -16.27 3.46 12.21
CA SER A 138 -15.56 3.98 13.37
C SER A 138 -14.23 3.26 13.59
N SER A 139 -13.18 4.01 13.96
CA SER A 139 -11.84 3.43 14.14
C SER A 139 -11.79 2.38 15.26
N THR A 140 -12.69 2.48 16.24
CA THR A 140 -12.84 1.49 17.32
C THR A 140 -13.44 0.18 16.80
N GLU A 141 -14.45 0.25 15.93
CA GLU A 141 -15.11 -0.91 15.33
C GLU A 141 -14.15 -1.67 14.40
N ILE A 142 -13.44 -0.97 13.49
CA ILE A 142 -12.40 -1.61 12.67
C ILE A 142 -11.33 -2.24 13.56
N ALA A 143 -10.86 -1.54 14.59
CA ALA A 143 -9.84 -2.09 15.48
C ALA A 143 -10.31 -3.37 16.18
N SER A 144 -11.59 -3.43 16.59
CA SER A 144 -12.18 -4.64 17.17
C SER A 144 -12.21 -5.80 16.19
N ILE A 145 -12.66 -5.56 14.95
CA ILE A 145 -12.71 -6.57 13.88
C ILE A 145 -11.29 -7.11 13.60
N ILE A 146 -10.34 -6.21 13.37
CA ILE A 146 -8.95 -6.59 13.08
C ILE A 146 -8.33 -7.37 14.24
N GLN A 147 -8.55 -6.96 15.50
CA GLN A 147 -8.04 -7.71 16.65
C GLN A 147 -8.58 -9.14 16.73
N THR A 148 -9.85 -9.36 16.36
CA THR A 148 -10.44 -10.69 16.27
C THR A 148 -9.79 -11.50 15.14
N GLU A 149 -9.78 -10.96 13.92
CA GLU A 149 -9.17 -11.63 12.76
C GLU A 149 -7.66 -11.90 12.96
N MET A 150 -6.95 -11.03 13.69
CA MET A 150 -5.56 -11.23 14.06
C MET A 150 -5.39 -12.51 14.87
N ARG A 151 -6.19 -12.69 15.92
CA ARG A 151 -6.11 -13.86 16.82
C ARG A 151 -6.49 -15.16 16.12
N GLU A 152 -7.38 -15.09 15.14
CA GLU A 152 -7.78 -16.24 14.32
C GLU A 152 -6.70 -16.60 13.29
N LYS A 153 -6.14 -15.60 12.60
CA LYS A 153 -5.18 -15.82 11.51
C LYS A 153 -3.76 -16.12 11.99
N PHE A 154 -3.38 -15.57 13.15
CA PHE A 154 -2.04 -15.68 13.73
C PHE A 154 -2.11 -16.32 15.12
N ASP A 155 -2.85 -17.42 15.23
CA ASP A 155 -3.16 -18.14 16.48
C ASP A 155 -1.93 -18.67 17.24
N TRP A 156 -0.80 -18.81 16.55
CA TRP A 156 0.48 -19.23 17.12
C TRP A 156 1.23 -18.09 17.84
N LEU A 157 0.81 -16.84 17.70
CA LEU A 157 1.44 -15.71 18.37
C LEU A 157 0.98 -15.59 19.83
N ASP A 158 1.94 -15.26 20.71
CA ASP A 158 1.66 -15.02 22.13
C ASP A 158 1.15 -13.58 22.34
N TYR A 159 -0.17 -13.44 22.45
CA TYR A 159 -0.85 -12.16 22.68
C TYR A 159 -0.79 -11.65 24.13
N GLU A 160 -0.28 -12.44 25.08
CA GLU A 160 -0.14 -12.05 26.49
C GLU A 160 1.19 -11.33 26.75
N LYS A 161 2.22 -11.60 25.94
CA LYS A 161 3.49 -10.86 25.97
C LYS A 161 3.32 -9.42 25.50
N ARG A 162 4.28 -8.55 25.86
CA ARG A 162 4.40 -7.20 25.28
C ARG A 162 4.62 -7.23 23.76
N GLU A 163 5.21 -8.33 23.26
CA GLU A 163 5.33 -8.67 21.83
C GLU A 163 4.02 -9.20 21.22
N GLY A 164 3.01 -9.47 22.04
CA GLY A 164 1.61 -9.70 21.71
C GLY A 164 0.94 -8.38 21.34
N ILE A 165 1.20 -7.92 20.12
CA ILE A 165 0.99 -6.53 19.73
C ILE A 165 -0.49 -6.16 19.65
N ARG A 166 -0.83 -5.03 20.28
CA ARG A 166 -2.18 -4.47 20.30
C ARG A 166 -2.40 -3.54 19.10
N PHE A 167 -3.15 -4.00 18.11
CA PHE A 167 -3.77 -3.11 17.13
C PHE A 167 -4.87 -2.28 17.81
N ASN A 168 -5.01 -0.98 17.53
CA ASN A 168 -5.98 -0.12 18.22
C ASN A 168 -6.56 0.95 17.30
N ASN A 169 -7.46 1.78 17.83
CA ASN A 169 -8.10 2.87 17.07
C ASN A 169 -7.10 3.89 16.48
N LYS A 170 -5.95 4.13 17.13
CA LYS A 170 -4.90 5.01 16.57
C LYS A 170 -4.27 4.40 15.32
N ALA A 171 -4.06 3.08 15.30
CA ALA A 171 -3.57 2.38 14.12
C ALA A 171 -4.52 2.54 12.92
N VAL A 172 -5.84 2.40 13.16
CA VAL A 172 -6.85 2.62 12.11
C VAL A 172 -6.86 4.08 11.64
N ASN A 173 -6.68 5.05 12.53
CA ASN A 173 -6.58 6.45 12.13
C ASN A 173 -5.39 6.71 11.19
N GLN A 174 -4.29 5.96 11.33
CA GLN A 174 -3.18 6.04 10.37
C GLN A 174 -3.60 5.50 8.99
N VAL A 175 -4.34 4.39 8.93
CA VAL A 175 -4.89 3.89 7.65
C VAL A 175 -5.78 4.95 6.99
N TYR A 176 -6.68 5.58 7.75
CA TYR A 176 -7.49 6.68 7.25
C TYR A 176 -6.67 7.88 6.78
N SER A 177 -5.57 8.21 7.47
CA SER A 177 -4.67 9.27 7.03
C SER A 177 -4.01 8.96 5.69
N TRP A 178 -3.61 7.71 5.47
CA TRP A 178 -3.01 7.26 4.21
C TRP A 178 -4.03 7.25 3.07
N LEU A 179 -5.19 6.66 3.29
CA LEU A 179 -6.26 6.64 2.29
C LEU A 179 -6.77 8.05 1.96
N GLY A 180 -6.87 8.93 2.97
CA GLY A 180 -7.25 10.33 2.77
C GLY A 180 -6.18 11.19 2.10
N SER A 181 -4.97 10.67 1.87
CA SER A 181 -3.91 11.34 1.11
C SER A 181 -3.87 10.94 -0.37
N LEU A 182 -4.75 10.02 -0.79
CA LEU A 182 -4.99 9.73 -2.20
C LEU A 182 -5.74 10.88 -2.85
N GLU A 183 -5.48 11.13 -4.13
CA GLU A 183 -6.18 12.17 -4.91
C GLU A 183 -6.96 11.52 -6.07
N PRO A 184 -8.27 11.75 -6.20
CA PRO A 184 -9.14 12.35 -5.18
C PRO A 184 -9.24 11.47 -3.94
N SER A 185 -9.43 12.07 -2.77
CA SER A 185 -9.63 11.32 -1.52
C SER A 185 -10.95 10.54 -1.56
N PRO A 186 -10.96 9.26 -1.14
CA PRO A 186 -12.19 8.47 -1.02
C PRO A 186 -13.07 8.93 0.17
N PHE A 187 -12.55 9.81 1.03
CA PHE A 187 -13.27 10.38 2.16
C PHE A 187 -13.48 11.87 1.96
N LYS A 188 -14.75 12.26 1.75
CA LYS A 188 -15.16 13.66 1.77
C LYS A 188 -15.31 14.17 3.19
N LYS A 189 -14.94 15.42 3.42
CA LYS A 189 -15.01 16.04 4.74
C LYS A 189 -16.47 16.13 5.20
N GLY A 190 -16.77 15.55 6.35
CA GLY A 190 -18.12 15.56 6.94
C GLY A 190 -19.05 14.46 6.42
N GLU A 191 -18.62 13.65 5.46
CA GLU A 191 -19.40 12.51 4.97
C GLU A 191 -18.97 11.21 5.67
N SER A 192 -19.96 10.37 5.97
CA SER A 192 -19.75 9.01 6.47
C SER A 192 -19.69 7.99 5.34
N THR A 193 -20.11 8.33 4.13
CA THR A 193 -20.06 7.48 2.94
C THR A 193 -18.70 7.55 2.28
N LEU A 194 -18.21 6.40 1.80
CA LEU A 194 -17.05 6.35 0.93
C LEU A 194 -17.46 6.83 -0.46
N THR A 195 -16.73 7.79 -1.03
CA THR A 195 -16.91 8.17 -2.44
C THR A 195 -15.87 7.41 -3.27
N PRO A 196 -16.27 6.49 -4.16
CA PRO A 196 -15.33 5.85 -5.07
C PRO A 196 -14.58 6.88 -5.91
N ARG A 197 -13.29 6.65 -6.12
CA ARG A 197 -12.39 7.55 -6.84
C ARG A 197 -12.62 7.43 -8.34
N THR A 198 -12.64 8.57 -9.02
CA THR A 198 -12.56 8.64 -10.49
C THR A 198 -11.24 9.29 -10.85
N ILE A 199 -10.42 8.58 -11.63
CA ILE A 199 -9.07 9.01 -12.06
C ILE A 199 -8.88 8.67 -13.54
N ASP A 200 -7.85 9.23 -14.15
CA ASP A 200 -7.51 9.07 -15.57
C ASP A 200 -6.21 8.27 -15.81
N ARG A 201 -5.80 7.45 -14.84
CA ARG A 201 -4.51 6.73 -14.81
C ARG A 201 -4.72 5.22 -15.00
N TYR A 202 -4.50 4.72 -16.21
CA TYR A 202 -4.75 3.31 -16.51
C TYR A 202 -3.76 2.38 -15.80
N GLU A 203 -2.55 2.87 -15.52
CA GLU A 203 -1.47 2.16 -14.81
C GLU A 203 -1.94 1.64 -13.46
N ILE A 204 -2.75 2.43 -12.75
CA ILE A 204 -3.32 2.08 -11.44
C ILE A 204 -4.30 0.91 -11.57
N ALA A 205 -5.16 0.92 -12.58
CA ALA A 205 -6.08 -0.19 -12.84
C ALA A 205 -5.32 -1.47 -13.26
N LEU A 206 -4.21 -1.35 -13.98
CA LEU A 206 -3.39 -2.50 -14.37
C LEU A 206 -2.60 -3.09 -13.20
N LEU A 207 -2.10 -2.26 -12.27
CA LEU A 207 -1.50 -2.74 -11.01
C LEU A 207 -2.52 -3.49 -10.15
N ALA A 208 -3.74 -2.98 -10.07
CA ALA A 208 -4.83 -3.64 -9.38
C ALA A 208 -5.20 -4.98 -10.04
N LEU A 209 -5.25 -5.01 -11.38
CA LEU A 209 -5.51 -6.22 -12.14
C LEU A 209 -4.48 -7.31 -11.83
N ASP A 210 -3.20 -6.95 -11.83
CA ASP A 210 -2.09 -7.86 -11.50
C ASP A 210 -2.20 -8.43 -10.08
N GLU A 211 -2.52 -7.58 -9.10
CA GLU A 211 -2.76 -8.03 -7.72
C GLU A 211 -3.93 -9.02 -7.65
N ILE A 212 -5.06 -8.72 -8.31
CA ILE A 212 -6.21 -9.63 -8.29
C ILE A 212 -5.91 -10.95 -9.01
N TYR A 213 -5.12 -10.95 -10.08
CA TYR A 213 -4.63 -12.17 -10.71
C TYR A 213 -3.82 -13.01 -9.71
N SER A 214 -2.83 -12.40 -9.08
CA SER A 214 -1.95 -13.06 -8.11
C SER A 214 -2.74 -13.58 -6.89
N SER A 215 -3.59 -12.76 -6.28
CA SER A 215 -4.29 -13.11 -5.04
C SER A 215 -5.42 -14.11 -5.25
N SER A 216 -5.99 -14.18 -6.46
CA SER A 216 -7.06 -15.12 -6.80
C SER A 216 -6.55 -16.44 -7.37
N GLY A 217 -5.23 -16.59 -7.52
CA GLY A 217 -4.62 -17.80 -8.08
C GLY A 217 -4.84 -17.96 -9.59
N TYR A 218 -5.11 -16.88 -10.32
CA TYR A 218 -5.16 -16.92 -11.78
C TYR A 218 -3.76 -17.00 -12.37
N THR A 219 -3.59 -17.79 -13.42
CA THR A 219 -2.36 -17.83 -14.20
C THR A 219 -2.36 -16.69 -15.21
N TYR A 220 -1.20 -16.06 -15.43
CA TYR A 220 -1.08 -15.11 -16.53
C TYR A 220 -1.36 -15.81 -17.86
N GLY A 221 -2.32 -15.28 -18.62
CA GLY A 221 -2.88 -15.95 -19.80
C GLY A 221 -4.27 -16.53 -19.59
N ASP A 222 -4.78 -16.61 -18.36
CA ASP A 222 -6.17 -16.97 -18.09
C ASP A 222 -7.12 -15.85 -18.54
N SER A 223 -8.26 -16.23 -19.13
CA SER A 223 -9.32 -15.28 -19.47
C SER A 223 -10.32 -15.19 -18.32
N VAL A 224 -10.49 -13.99 -17.77
CA VAL A 224 -11.39 -13.75 -16.63
C VAL A 224 -12.56 -12.89 -17.09
N ILE A 225 -13.80 -13.30 -16.77
CA ILE A 225 -15.00 -12.55 -17.12
C ILE A 225 -15.01 -11.22 -16.35
N MET A 226 -15.24 -10.11 -17.06
CA MET A 226 -15.31 -8.77 -16.48
C MET A 226 -16.71 -8.45 -15.91
N ASP A 227 -17.24 -9.37 -15.08
CA ASP A 227 -18.49 -9.13 -14.38
C ASP A 227 -18.33 -8.09 -13.24
N ASP A 228 -19.44 -7.71 -12.63
CA ASP A 228 -19.43 -6.70 -11.58
C ASP A 228 -18.70 -7.17 -10.30
N GLU A 229 -18.61 -8.48 -10.06
CA GLU A 229 -17.86 -9.02 -8.93
C GLU A 229 -16.36 -8.86 -9.15
N PHE A 230 -15.87 -9.28 -10.32
CA PHE A 230 -14.47 -9.14 -10.69
C PHE A 230 -14.04 -7.68 -10.71
N ILE A 231 -14.83 -6.81 -11.34
CA ILE A 231 -14.53 -5.38 -11.39
C ILE A 231 -14.55 -4.77 -9.99
N ARG A 232 -15.47 -5.17 -9.11
CA ARG A 232 -15.46 -4.73 -7.71
C ARG A 232 -14.19 -5.13 -6.96
N LYS A 233 -13.63 -6.30 -7.25
CA LYS A 233 -12.34 -6.75 -6.69
C LYS A 233 -11.18 -5.91 -7.21
N VAL A 234 -11.11 -5.66 -8.52
CA VAL A 234 -10.06 -4.80 -9.09
C VAL A 234 -10.18 -3.37 -8.56
N SER A 235 -11.39 -2.81 -8.54
CA SER A 235 -11.67 -1.48 -7.99
C SER A 235 -11.29 -1.34 -6.52
N SER A 236 -11.37 -2.40 -5.72
CA SER A 236 -11.14 -2.31 -4.27
C SER A 236 -9.72 -1.93 -3.91
N VAL A 237 -8.75 -2.27 -4.76
CA VAL A 237 -7.32 -2.03 -4.50
C VAL A 237 -7.05 -0.55 -4.36
N PHE A 238 -7.65 0.31 -5.20
CA PHE A 238 -7.46 1.76 -5.17
C PHE A 238 -8.75 2.54 -4.88
N MET A 239 -9.80 1.84 -4.44
CA MET A 239 -11.13 2.40 -4.15
C MET A 239 -11.77 3.12 -5.36
N LEU A 240 -11.61 2.57 -6.56
CA LEU A 240 -12.08 3.16 -7.82
C LEU A 240 -13.58 2.97 -8.02
N ASP A 241 -14.24 3.96 -8.61
CA ASP A 241 -15.56 3.76 -9.21
C ASP A 241 -15.54 2.59 -10.22
N LEU A 242 -16.61 1.80 -10.27
CA LEU A 242 -16.66 0.59 -11.11
C LEU A 242 -16.64 0.94 -12.60
N GLY A 243 -17.33 2.00 -13.00
CA GLY A 243 -17.34 2.50 -14.38
C GLY A 243 -15.97 3.06 -14.77
N CYS A 244 -15.38 3.84 -13.86
CA CYS A 244 -14.00 4.32 -14.00
C CYS A 244 -13.02 3.15 -14.19
N CYS A 245 -13.06 2.15 -13.32
CA CYS A 245 -12.17 0.98 -13.39
C CYS A 245 -12.33 0.22 -14.71
N LYS A 246 -13.57 -0.07 -15.13
CA LYS A 246 -13.85 -0.69 -16.44
C LYS A 246 -13.25 0.14 -17.59
N GLY A 247 -13.44 1.46 -17.57
CA GLY A 247 -12.90 2.38 -18.57
C GLY A 247 -11.37 2.36 -18.62
N LEU A 248 -10.72 2.42 -17.46
CA LEU A 248 -9.25 2.39 -17.34
C LEU A 248 -8.66 1.06 -17.80
N LEU A 249 -9.28 -0.08 -17.47
CA LEU A 249 -8.88 -1.39 -18.01
C LEU A 249 -9.01 -1.44 -19.53
N GLY A 250 -10.08 -0.84 -20.08
CA GLY A 250 -10.26 -0.70 -21.53
C GLY A 250 -9.18 0.15 -22.20
N ILE A 251 -8.75 1.25 -21.55
CA ILE A 251 -7.61 2.06 -22.01
C ILE A 251 -6.31 1.24 -21.92
N GLY A 252 -6.07 0.59 -20.79
CA GLY A 252 -4.90 -0.25 -20.56
C GLY A 252 -4.76 -1.38 -21.58
N ALA A 253 -5.86 -2.04 -21.97
CA ALA A 253 -5.86 -3.08 -23.00
C ALA A 253 -5.53 -2.55 -24.42
N ARG A 254 -5.78 -1.27 -24.70
CA ARG A 254 -5.43 -0.65 -25.99
C ARG A 254 -3.97 -0.23 -26.07
N ILE A 255 -3.40 0.19 -24.94
CA ILE A 255 -2.05 0.76 -24.87
C ILE A 255 -1.01 -0.32 -24.51
N ASN A 256 -1.36 -1.23 -23.59
CA ASN A 256 -0.43 -2.19 -23.04
C ASN A 256 -0.65 -3.59 -23.64
N GLN A 257 0.37 -4.09 -24.35
CA GLN A 257 0.35 -5.40 -25.00
C GLN A 257 0.17 -6.58 -24.04
N SER A 258 0.40 -6.37 -22.74
CA SER A 258 0.24 -7.39 -21.71
C SER A 258 -1.24 -7.69 -21.43
N VAL A 259 -2.15 -6.81 -21.82
CA VAL A 259 -3.56 -6.88 -21.48
C VAL A 259 -4.38 -7.00 -22.76
N LYS A 260 -5.28 -7.97 -22.80
CA LYS A 260 -6.22 -8.15 -23.91
C LYS A 260 -7.64 -8.21 -23.37
N ILE A 261 -8.56 -7.54 -24.05
CA ILE A 261 -10.00 -7.66 -23.80
C ILE A 261 -10.63 -8.31 -25.02
N SER A 262 -11.48 -9.31 -24.79
CA SER A 262 -12.22 -10.02 -25.83
C SER A 262 -13.71 -10.01 -25.50
N GLU A 263 -14.55 -9.83 -26.52
CA GLU A 263 -15.99 -10.01 -26.38
C GLU A 263 -16.32 -11.51 -26.40
N THR A 264 -17.15 -11.95 -25.45
CA THR A 264 -17.63 -13.34 -25.37
C THR A 264 -19.17 -13.37 -25.36
N LEU A 265 -19.76 -14.55 -25.51
CA LEU A 265 -21.22 -14.72 -25.46
C LEU A 265 -21.83 -14.28 -24.11
N THR A 266 -21.04 -14.28 -23.03
CA THR A 266 -21.47 -13.92 -21.68
C THR A 266 -21.00 -12.54 -21.23
N GLY A 267 -20.41 -11.75 -22.14
CA GLY A 267 -19.85 -10.41 -21.85
C GLY A 267 -18.37 -10.29 -22.18
N ALA A 268 -17.73 -9.20 -21.78
CA ALA A 268 -16.30 -9.00 -21.99
C ALA A 268 -15.47 -9.88 -21.04
N SER A 269 -14.35 -10.42 -21.55
CA SER A 269 -13.31 -11.04 -20.74
C SER A 269 -12.01 -10.25 -20.84
N ILE A 270 -11.23 -10.25 -19.77
CA ILE A 270 -9.90 -9.65 -19.70
C ILE A 270 -8.84 -10.72 -19.46
N ASN A 271 -7.71 -10.54 -20.11
CA ASN A 271 -6.58 -11.44 -20.08
C ASN A 271 -5.30 -10.66 -19.81
N LEU A 272 -4.65 -10.93 -18.68
CA LEU A 272 -3.32 -10.41 -18.35
C LEU A 272 -2.28 -11.49 -18.69
N THR A 273 -1.48 -11.25 -19.73
CA THR A 273 -0.55 -12.24 -20.32
C THR A 273 0.82 -12.28 -19.65
N LYS A 274 1.18 -11.25 -18.88
CA LYS A 274 2.40 -11.18 -18.09
C LYS A 274 2.21 -10.23 -16.91
N PRO A 275 3.05 -10.31 -15.86
CA PRO A 275 2.95 -9.41 -14.72
C PRO A 275 2.99 -7.93 -15.12
N PHE A 276 2.17 -7.13 -14.45
CA PHE A 276 2.23 -5.66 -14.53
C PHE A 276 2.63 -5.10 -13.17
N LYS A 277 3.84 -4.56 -13.08
CA LYS A 277 4.47 -4.05 -11.86
C LYS A 277 4.78 -2.56 -11.98
N ILE A 278 5.19 -1.94 -10.88
CA ILE A 278 5.61 -0.53 -10.87
C ILE A 278 6.72 -0.27 -11.89
N ASP A 279 7.55 -1.27 -12.19
CA ASP A 279 8.59 -1.20 -13.23
C ASP A 279 8.04 -0.92 -14.64
N ASN A 280 6.76 -1.18 -14.89
CA ASN A 280 6.09 -0.94 -16.17
C ASN A 280 5.50 0.46 -16.33
N ILE A 281 5.57 1.30 -15.29
CA ILE A 281 5.10 2.70 -15.25
C ILE A 281 6.21 3.65 -15.70
#